data_AF-A0A7C5YAI5-F1
#
_entry.id   AF-A0A7C5YAI5-F1
#
_cell.length_a   1.000
_cell.length_b   1.000
_cell.length_c   1.000
_cell.angle_alpha   90.00
_cell.angle_beta   90.00
_cell.angle_gamma   90.00
#
_symmetry.space_group_name_H-M   'P 1'
#
loop_
_entity.id
_entity.type
_entity.pdbx_description
1 polymer ?
#
loop_
_entity_poly.entity_id
_entity_poly.type
_entity_poly.pdbx_seq_one_letter_code
_entity_poly.pdbx_strand_id
1 'polypeptide(L)'
;MPANYLHGVETIEITKGPIPVREVKSAVIFLVGTAPVHITKPADVSEEDWYAQTVNNPVLVLRREDGITYFGDATSGYTIPYALDAIFDHGGSTIIVVNVFDPRIHKDASGNPDPSTVTPTDIIGTFDPTTGKRTGLQIINELYSRFGFTAKIILCPVFCESPSVATEMIALCENHRALALIDAPVGLTVQQVLNARGAGGQLNTSAYRAVICYPHLKVYDTATNSERLEPFSQRLAGVIAKVDHEEGYWYSPSNHEILGIIGVERPITCAINDPNTEANILNENGIVTVFNSFGTGYRVWGNRSAAWPTKSDPKNFISVRRTADIIAESIEYATLQFLDKPITVAIDGVLSMVNAFIRTLIGRGALVDGKCYFLKDKNPETELANGHLTFTYEIMPPTPAERITFEQVINIELLKKLIGG
;
A
#
# COMPACT_ATOMS: atom_id res chain seq x y z
N MET A 1 -29.73 -22.62 -43.43
CA MET A 1 -28.83 -23.79 -43.43
C MET A 1 -29.56 -24.94 -42.76
N PRO A 2 -29.49 -26.16 -43.30
CA PRO A 2 -30.18 -27.32 -42.75
C PRO A 2 -29.67 -27.59 -41.33
N ALA A 3 -30.59 -27.83 -40.39
CA ALA A 3 -30.25 -28.36 -39.09
C ALA A 3 -29.62 -29.75 -39.32
N ASN A 4 -28.33 -29.88 -39.04
CA ASN A 4 -27.63 -31.16 -39.12
C ASN A 4 -28.36 -32.17 -38.22
N TYR A 5 -28.86 -33.26 -38.81
CA TYR A 5 -29.45 -34.37 -38.09
C TYR A 5 -28.34 -35.11 -37.33
N LEU A 6 -28.33 -35.00 -36.00
CA LEU A 6 -27.43 -35.75 -35.12
C LEU A 6 -28.11 -37.04 -34.66
N HIS A 7 -27.48 -38.19 -34.90
CA HIS A 7 -27.85 -39.48 -34.32
C HIS A 7 -26.84 -39.83 -33.21
N GLY A 8 -26.98 -39.21 -32.03
CA GLY A 8 -26.09 -39.37 -30.89
C GLY A 8 -26.50 -38.50 -29.69
N VAL A 9 -25.70 -38.52 -28.61
CA VAL A 9 -25.86 -37.61 -27.46
C VAL A 9 -24.81 -36.51 -27.58
N GLU A 10 -25.23 -35.26 -27.64
CA GLU A 10 -24.34 -34.11 -27.52
C GLU A 10 -24.58 -33.40 -26.19
N THR A 11 -23.50 -32.91 -25.59
CA THR A 11 -23.56 -31.97 -24.48
C THR A 11 -23.13 -30.62 -25.02
N ILE A 12 -24.06 -29.67 -25.08
CA ILE A 12 -23.76 -28.28 -25.38
C ILE A 12 -23.56 -27.60 -24.03
N GLU A 13 -22.35 -27.14 -23.77
CA GLU A 13 -22.06 -26.35 -22.59
C GLU A 13 -22.64 -24.95 -22.77
N ILE A 14 -23.76 -24.69 -22.09
CA ILE A 14 -24.40 -23.37 -22.07
C ILE A 14 -24.03 -22.70 -20.75
N THR A 15 -23.08 -21.77 -20.81
CA THR A 15 -22.73 -20.92 -19.67
C THR A 15 -23.82 -19.86 -19.48
N LYS A 16 -24.51 -19.89 -18.33
CA LYS A 16 -25.59 -18.95 -17.98
C LYS A 16 -25.32 -18.30 -16.63
N GLY A 17 -25.38 -16.97 -16.58
CA GLY A 17 -25.22 -16.19 -15.35
C GLY A 17 -24.28 -14.99 -15.51
N PRO A 18 -24.27 -14.06 -14.54
CA PRO A 18 -23.29 -12.98 -14.51
C PRO A 18 -21.90 -13.55 -14.22
N ILE A 19 -20.90 -13.06 -14.94
CA ILE A 19 -19.51 -13.45 -14.74
C ILE A 19 -19.00 -12.73 -13.49
N PRO A 20 -18.43 -13.42 -12.49
CA PRO A 20 -17.99 -12.78 -11.26
C PRO A 20 -16.77 -11.90 -11.51
N VAL A 21 -16.72 -10.74 -10.86
CA VAL A 21 -15.52 -9.92 -10.76
C VAL A 21 -14.59 -10.56 -9.72
N ARG A 22 -13.35 -10.84 -10.10
CA ARG A 22 -12.31 -11.27 -9.15
C ARG A 22 -11.56 -10.05 -8.66
N GLU A 23 -11.49 -9.88 -7.35
CA GLU A 23 -10.70 -8.83 -6.72
C GLU A 23 -9.21 -8.97 -7.04
N VAL A 24 -8.54 -7.84 -7.29
CA VAL A 24 -7.08 -7.80 -7.37
C VAL A 24 -6.46 -8.02 -5.99
N LYS A 25 -5.20 -8.47 -5.97
CA LYS A 25 -4.46 -8.63 -4.71
C LYS A 25 -4.28 -7.25 -4.05
N SER A 26 -4.76 -7.10 -2.81
CA SER A 26 -4.77 -5.82 -2.09
C SER A 26 -3.48 -5.53 -1.31
N ALA A 27 -2.78 -6.58 -0.88
CA ALA A 27 -1.60 -6.56 -0.02
C ALA A 27 -0.33 -6.97 -0.77
N VAL A 28 -0.06 -6.34 -1.91
CA VAL A 28 1.21 -6.52 -2.65
C VAL A 28 2.12 -5.34 -2.35
N ILE A 29 3.27 -5.62 -1.76
CA ILE A 29 4.27 -4.63 -1.37
C ILE A 29 5.36 -4.59 -2.44
N PHE A 30 5.71 -3.40 -2.92
CA PHE A 30 6.88 -3.15 -3.74
C PHE A 30 7.95 -2.48 -2.89
N LEU A 31 9.05 -3.21 -2.66
CA LEU A 31 10.16 -2.80 -1.81
C LEU A 31 11.39 -2.53 -2.68
N VAL A 32 11.87 -1.30 -2.67
CA VAL A 32 13.11 -0.90 -3.34
C VAL A 32 14.13 -0.48 -2.30
N GLY A 33 15.35 -1.01 -2.38
CA GLY A 33 16.40 -0.69 -1.42
C GLY A 33 17.73 -1.35 -1.76
N THR A 34 18.55 -1.57 -0.73
CA THR A 34 19.89 -2.13 -0.86
C THR A 34 19.98 -3.47 -0.14
N ALA A 35 20.66 -4.44 -0.76
CA ALA A 35 20.92 -5.76 -0.20
C ALA A 35 22.37 -6.21 -0.46
N PRO A 36 22.99 -6.98 0.45
CA PRO A 36 24.36 -7.49 0.34
C PRO A 36 24.50 -8.65 -0.65
N VAL A 37 24.14 -8.46 -1.92
CA VAL A 37 24.08 -9.55 -2.93
C VAL A 37 25.43 -10.20 -3.25
N HIS A 38 26.54 -9.52 -2.97
CA HIS A 38 27.89 -10.07 -3.10
C HIS A 38 28.23 -11.09 -2.00
N ILE A 39 27.53 -11.03 -0.85
CA ILE A 39 27.70 -11.97 0.27
C ILE A 39 26.78 -13.19 0.10
N THR A 40 25.59 -12.99 -0.47
CA THR A 40 24.55 -14.03 -0.61
C THR A 40 24.74 -14.92 -1.83
N LYS A 41 25.72 -14.60 -2.67
CA LYS A 41 26.00 -15.34 -3.91
C LYS A 41 26.25 -16.83 -3.63
N PRO A 42 25.48 -17.75 -4.24
CA PRO A 42 25.79 -19.17 -4.18
C PRO A 42 27.17 -19.49 -4.78
N ALA A 43 27.83 -20.51 -4.25
CA ALA A 43 29.17 -20.91 -4.70
C ALA A 43 29.18 -21.45 -6.14
N ASP A 44 28.06 -22.01 -6.58
CA ASP A 44 27.82 -22.66 -7.87
C ASP A 44 27.40 -21.70 -8.99
N VAL A 45 27.09 -20.44 -8.67
CA VAL A 45 26.64 -19.43 -9.64
C VAL A 45 27.73 -18.38 -9.89
N SER A 46 27.91 -18.00 -11.15
CA SER A 46 28.84 -16.92 -11.52
C SER A 46 28.37 -15.57 -10.96
N GLU A 47 29.29 -14.64 -10.73
CA GLU A 47 28.93 -13.30 -10.25
C GLU A 47 28.03 -12.56 -11.24
N GLU A 48 28.28 -12.70 -12.54
CA GLU A 48 27.50 -12.03 -13.58
C GLU A 48 26.05 -12.54 -13.61
N ASP A 49 25.86 -13.86 -13.53
CA ASP A 49 24.53 -14.47 -13.55
C ASP A 49 23.75 -14.17 -12.27
N TRP A 50 24.43 -14.12 -11.13
CA TRP A 50 23.81 -13.76 -9.85
C TRP A 50 23.38 -12.31 -9.82
N TYR A 51 24.25 -11.38 -10.23
CA TYR A 51 23.91 -9.96 -10.27
C TYR A 51 22.85 -9.65 -11.33
N ALA A 52 22.80 -10.38 -12.44
CA ALA A 52 21.72 -10.25 -13.41
C ALA A 52 20.35 -10.62 -12.83
N GLN A 53 20.30 -11.51 -11.83
CA GLN A 53 19.08 -11.94 -11.17
C GLN A 53 18.72 -11.09 -9.94
N THR A 54 19.70 -10.46 -9.30
CA THR A 54 19.52 -9.81 -7.99
C THR A 54 19.65 -8.30 -8.02
N VAL A 55 20.29 -7.70 -9.02
CA VAL A 55 20.47 -6.25 -9.13
C VAL A 55 19.51 -5.70 -10.19
N ASN A 56 18.69 -4.72 -9.83
CA ASN A 56 17.69 -4.09 -10.71
C ASN A 56 16.80 -5.09 -11.46
N ASN A 57 16.54 -6.25 -10.85
CA ASN A 57 15.61 -7.26 -11.33
C ASN A 57 14.60 -7.54 -10.23
N PRO A 58 13.28 -7.45 -10.50
CA PRO A 58 12.29 -7.66 -9.45
C PRO A 58 12.20 -9.15 -9.12
N VAL A 59 12.33 -9.47 -7.84
CA VAL A 59 12.21 -10.81 -7.27
C VAL A 59 10.95 -10.89 -6.42
N LEU A 60 10.14 -11.93 -6.64
CA LEU A 60 8.96 -12.21 -5.83
C LEU A 60 9.38 -13.00 -4.58
N VAL A 61 9.18 -12.41 -3.42
CA VAL A 61 9.45 -13.00 -2.10
C VAL A 61 8.12 -13.27 -1.41
N LEU A 62 7.84 -14.54 -1.14
CA LEU A 62 6.60 -14.99 -0.49
C LEU A 62 6.83 -15.52 0.93
N ARG A 63 8.08 -15.88 1.23
CA ARG A 63 8.49 -16.43 2.52
C ARG A 63 9.77 -15.79 3.00
N ARG A 64 9.99 -15.82 4.32
CA ARG A 64 11.19 -15.27 4.94
C ARG A 64 12.46 -15.97 4.42
N GLU A 65 12.39 -17.28 4.18
CA GLU A 65 13.51 -18.08 3.68
C GLU A 65 13.94 -17.66 2.26
N ASP A 66 12.97 -17.32 1.40
CA ASP A 66 13.26 -16.82 0.05
C ASP A 66 14.01 -15.48 0.15
N GLY A 67 13.56 -14.60 1.05
CA GLY A 67 14.20 -13.31 1.32
C GLY A 67 15.66 -13.46 1.76
N ILE A 68 15.93 -14.36 2.70
CA ILE A 68 17.28 -14.66 3.18
C ILE A 68 18.14 -15.24 2.05
N THR A 69 17.59 -16.11 1.20
CA THR A 69 18.33 -16.74 0.11
C THR A 69 18.81 -15.72 -0.93
N TYR A 70 17.95 -14.80 -1.36
CA TYR A 70 18.31 -13.82 -2.39
C TYR A 70 19.05 -12.60 -1.81
N PHE A 71 18.57 -12.07 -0.68
CA PHE A 71 18.98 -10.76 -0.16
C PHE A 71 19.76 -10.85 1.15
N GLY A 72 19.85 -12.02 1.77
CA GLY A 72 20.67 -12.26 2.95
C GLY A 72 19.93 -11.95 4.25
N ASP A 73 20.62 -12.24 5.35
CA ASP A 73 20.14 -11.91 6.68
C ASP A 73 20.35 -10.41 7.00
N ALA A 74 19.74 -9.96 8.09
CA ALA A 74 19.87 -8.64 8.68
C ALA A 74 21.34 -8.18 8.76
N THR A 75 21.78 -7.40 7.78
CA THR A 75 23.17 -6.96 7.62
C THR A 75 23.24 -5.44 7.70
N SER A 76 24.09 -4.93 8.60
CA SER A 76 24.26 -3.49 8.81
C SER A 76 24.66 -2.76 7.53
N GLY A 77 24.06 -1.59 7.30
CA GLY A 77 24.27 -0.75 6.11
C GLY A 77 23.34 -1.07 4.92
N TYR A 78 22.62 -2.19 4.96
CA TYR A 78 21.64 -2.56 3.94
C TYR A 78 20.21 -2.33 4.44
N THR A 79 19.26 -2.11 3.55
CA THR A 79 17.88 -1.77 3.94
C THR A 79 16.88 -2.89 3.69
N ILE A 80 17.06 -3.70 2.64
CA ILE A 80 16.12 -4.76 2.25
C ILE A 80 16.00 -5.87 3.29
N PRO A 81 17.09 -6.46 3.83
CA PRO A 81 16.97 -7.55 4.80
C PRO A 81 16.15 -7.17 6.03
N TYR A 82 16.39 -5.98 6.59
CA TYR A 82 15.63 -5.47 7.73
C TYR A 82 14.16 -5.19 7.37
N ALA A 83 13.89 -4.62 6.20
CA ALA A 83 12.52 -4.36 5.76
C ALA A 83 11.72 -5.63 5.51
N LEU A 84 12.35 -6.68 4.97
CA LEU A 84 11.71 -7.98 4.82
C LEU A 84 11.36 -8.58 6.17
N ASP A 85 12.29 -8.56 7.12
CA ASP A 85 12.02 -9.07 8.47
C ASP A 85 10.88 -8.28 9.15
N ALA A 86 10.90 -6.95 9.03
CA ALA A 86 9.87 -6.08 9.57
C ALA A 86 8.47 -6.33 9.01
N ILE A 87 8.37 -6.62 7.71
CA ILE A 87 7.11 -6.99 7.07
C ILE A 87 6.67 -8.38 7.53
N PHE A 88 7.57 -9.36 7.54
CA PHE A 88 7.24 -10.77 7.85
C PHE A 88 6.87 -11.03 9.31
N ASP A 89 7.26 -10.16 10.25
CA ASP A 89 6.77 -10.23 11.64
C ASP A 89 5.25 -10.06 11.78
N HIS A 90 4.60 -9.48 10.77
CA HIS A 90 3.14 -9.35 10.73
C HIS A 90 2.46 -10.51 9.99
N GLY A 91 3.22 -11.48 9.47
CA GLY A 91 2.73 -12.65 8.75
C GLY A 91 3.20 -12.73 7.30
N GLY A 92 2.72 -13.74 6.58
CA GLY A 92 3.06 -13.94 5.16
C GLY A 92 2.44 -12.86 4.27
N SER A 93 3.27 -12.12 3.54
CA SER A 93 2.84 -11.10 2.58
C SER A 93 3.47 -11.36 1.21
N THR A 94 2.85 -10.81 0.15
CA THR A 94 3.43 -10.86 -1.21
C THR A 94 4.32 -9.63 -1.40
N ILE A 95 5.63 -9.83 -1.46
CA ILE A 95 6.61 -8.75 -1.56
C ILE A 95 7.35 -8.88 -2.88
N ILE A 96 7.37 -7.82 -3.68
CA ILE A 96 8.22 -7.69 -4.86
C ILE A 96 9.40 -6.82 -4.46
N VAL A 97 10.59 -7.39 -4.49
CA VAL A 97 11.81 -6.74 -4.02
C VAL A 97 12.69 -6.38 -5.21
N VAL A 98 13.22 -5.17 -5.20
CA VAL A 98 14.24 -4.69 -6.14
C VAL A 98 15.42 -4.18 -5.34
N ASN A 99 16.56 -4.86 -5.48
CA ASN A 99 17.83 -4.35 -4.98
C ASN A 99 18.50 -3.46 -6.03
N VAL A 100 18.80 -2.21 -5.67
CA VAL A 100 19.51 -1.27 -6.55
C VAL A 100 21.02 -1.30 -6.34
N PHE A 101 21.49 -1.88 -5.23
CA PHE A 101 22.90 -1.96 -4.91
C PHE A 101 23.61 -2.94 -5.85
N ASP A 102 24.38 -2.41 -6.80
CA ASP A 102 25.37 -3.13 -7.60
C ASP A 102 26.78 -3.09 -6.95
N PRO A 103 27.32 -4.22 -6.45
CA PRO A 103 28.67 -4.28 -5.87
C PRO A 103 29.80 -3.92 -6.84
N ARG A 104 29.53 -3.92 -8.15
CA ARG A 104 30.53 -3.59 -9.19
C ARG A 104 30.72 -2.09 -9.33
N ILE A 105 29.67 -1.32 -9.05
CA ILE A 105 29.59 0.13 -9.25
C ILE A 105 29.69 0.87 -7.91
N HIS A 106 28.93 0.41 -6.91
CA HIS A 106 28.84 1.04 -5.60
C HIS A 106 30.01 0.58 -4.71
N LYS A 107 31.14 1.28 -4.83
CA LYS A 107 32.39 0.97 -4.14
C LYS A 107 32.91 2.17 -3.37
N ASP A 108 33.52 1.89 -2.22
CA ASP A 108 34.27 2.87 -1.44
C ASP A 108 35.55 3.33 -2.17
N ALA A 109 36.26 4.30 -1.59
CA ALA A 109 37.54 4.79 -2.13
C ALA A 109 38.64 3.72 -2.21
N SER A 110 38.48 2.59 -1.51
CA SER A 110 39.39 1.44 -1.52
C SER A 110 38.99 0.37 -2.54
N GLY A 111 37.87 0.54 -3.24
CA GLY A 111 37.34 -0.41 -4.22
C GLY A 111 36.49 -1.54 -3.64
N ASN A 112 36.14 -1.50 -2.35
CA ASN A 112 35.27 -2.48 -1.71
C ASN A 112 33.79 -2.09 -1.85
N PRO A 113 32.86 -3.06 -1.98
CA PRO A 113 31.43 -2.76 -2.06
C PRO A 113 30.93 -1.98 -0.84
N ASP A 114 30.29 -0.83 -1.06
CA ASP A 114 29.77 0.03 0.03
C ASP A 114 28.36 0.58 -0.31
N PRO A 115 27.32 0.20 0.45
CA PRO A 115 25.96 0.65 0.21
C PRO A 115 25.75 2.15 0.46
N SER A 116 26.65 2.82 1.18
CA SER A 116 26.56 4.27 1.43
C SER A 116 26.71 5.12 0.17
N THR A 117 27.28 4.54 -0.89
CA THR A 117 27.49 5.20 -2.18
C THR A 117 26.25 5.19 -3.08
N VAL A 118 25.20 4.46 -2.70
CA VAL A 118 23.92 4.43 -3.43
C VAL A 118 23.24 5.79 -3.32
N THR A 119 22.90 6.38 -4.47
CA THR A 119 22.33 7.72 -4.53
C THR A 119 20.79 7.67 -4.69
N PRO A 120 20.08 8.77 -4.42
CA PRO A 120 18.66 8.89 -4.75
C PRO A 120 18.33 8.59 -6.22
N THR A 121 19.27 8.84 -7.13
CA THR A 121 19.12 8.54 -8.57
C THR A 121 19.01 7.04 -8.83
N ASP A 122 19.76 6.22 -8.10
CA ASP A 122 19.74 4.76 -8.27
C ASP A 122 18.41 4.16 -7.77
N ILE A 123 17.84 4.75 -6.71
CA ILE A 123 16.54 4.37 -6.15
C ILE A 123 15.39 4.80 -7.07
N ILE A 124 15.40 6.04 -7.55
CA ILE A 124 14.43 6.54 -8.53
C ILE A 124 14.50 5.69 -9.80
N GLY A 125 15.72 5.41 -10.25
CA GLY A 125 16.01 4.63 -11.43
C GLY A 125 15.70 5.37 -12.74
N THR A 126 16.01 4.71 -13.85
CA THR A 126 15.82 5.25 -15.19
C THR A 126 15.43 4.15 -16.17
N PHE A 127 15.09 4.55 -17.39
CA PHE A 127 14.94 3.64 -18.53
C PHE A 127 16.15 3.78 -19.44
N ASP A 128 16.86 2.67 -19.65
CA ASP A 128 17.95 2.64 -20.62
C ASP A 128 17.38 2.30 -22.01
N PRO A 129 17.45 3.23 -23.00
CA PRO A 129 16.91 3.00 -24.33
C PRO A 129 17.67 1.96 -25.14
N THR A 130 18.91 1.62 -24.75
CA THR A 130 19.76 0.68 -25.48
C THR A 130 19.45 -0.76 -25.09
N THR A 131 19.27 -1.00 -23.79
CA THR A 131 18.97 -2.34 -23.25
C THR A 131 17.48 -2.58 -23.07
N GLY A 132 16.67 -1.52 -23.08
CA GLY A 132 15.24 -1.57 -22.80
C GLY A 132 14.91 -1.87 -21.33
N LYS A 133 15.90 -1.89 -20.44
CA LYS A 133 15.74 -2.22 -19.03
C LYS A 133 15.37 -0.99 -18.20
N ARG A 134 14.53 -1.20 -17.19
CA ARG A 134 14.23 -0.21 -16.15
C ARG A 134 15.01 -0.55 -14.89
N THR A 135 15.36 0.47 -14.12
CA THR A 135 16.04 0.34 -12.82
C THR A 135 15.22 0.97 -11.70
N GLY A 136 15.55 0.65 -10.45
CA GLY A 136 14.95 1.25 -9.26
C GLY A 136 13.42 1.20 -9.24
N LEU A 137 12.80 2.31 -8.87
CA LEU A 137 11.35 2.47 -8.78
C LEU A 137 10.64 2.32 -10.14
N GLN A 138 11.29 2.65 -11.26
CA GLN A 138 10.67 2.57 -12.59
C GLN A 138 10.29 1.13 -13.01
N ILE A 139 10.85 0.11 -12.35
CA ILE A 139 10.54 -1.31 -12.54
C ILE A 139 9.05 -1.61 -12.24
N ILE A 140 8.35 -0.77 -11.47
CA ILE A 140 6.92 -0.93 -11.19
C ILE A 140 6.07 -1.12 -12.47
N ASN A 141 6.48 -0.48 -13.57
CA ASN A 141 5.80 -0.59 -14.86
C ASN A 141 5.86 -1.98 -15.49
N GLU A 142 6.81 -2.82 -15.08
CA GLU A 142 7.00 -4.18 -15.62
C GLU A 142 6.30 -5.25 -14.77
N LEU A 143 5.86 -4.92 -13.56
CA LEU A 143 5.38 -5.91 -12.59
C LEU A 143 4.15 -6.67 -13.09
N TYR A 144 3.21 -5.97 -13.73
CA TYR A 144 2.03 -6.64 -14.28
C TYR A 144 2.39 -7.63 -15.39
N SER A 145 3.31 -7.26 -16.28
CA SER A 145 3.77 -8.15 -17.36
C SER A 145 4.50 -9.39 -16.82
N ARG A 146 5.28 -9.23 -15.75
CA ARG A 146 6.09 -10.33 -15.18
C ARG A 146 5.29 -11.24 -14.24
N PHE A 147 4.41 -10.68 -13.41
CA PHE A 147 3.76 -11.40 -12.31
C PHE A 147 2.23 -11.48 -12.45
N GLY A 148 1.62 -10.76 -13.39
CA GLY A 148 0.17 -10.71 -13.59
C GLY A 148 -0.60 -9.87 -12.56
N PHE A 149 0.10 -9.09 -11.73
CA PHE A 149 -0.47 -8.14 -10.79
C PHE A 149 0.52 -7.00 -10.51
N THR A 150 0.00 -5.84 -10.09
CA THR A 150 0.81 -4.68 -9.67
C THR A 150 0.85 -4.55 -8.15
N ALA A 151 1.75 -3.71 -7.65
CA ALA A 151 1.85 -3.40 -6.23
C ALA A 151 0.78 -2.40 -5.77
N LYS A 152 0.41 -2.49 -4.49
CA LYS A 152 -0.55 -1.60 -3.83
C LYS A 152 0.07 -0.76 -2.72
N ILE A 153 1.29 -1.11 -2.31
CA ILE A 153 2.07 -0.40 -1.30
C ILE A 153 3.49 -0.28 -1.86
N ILE A 154 4.08 0.91 -1.84
CA ILE A 154 5.44 1.18 -2.29
C ILE A 154 6.27 1.67 -1.11
N LEU A 155 7.45 1.08 -0.93
CA LEU A 155 8.40 1.35 0.14
C LEU A 155 9.80 1.56 -0.41
N CYS A 156 10.47 2.61 0.08
CA CYS A 156 11.91 2.81 -0.09
C CYS A 156 12.51 3.12 1.28
N PRO A 157 12.74 2.13 2.14
CA PRO A 157 13.16 2.38 3.52
C PRO A 157 14.48 3.15 3.59
N VAL A 158 14.58 4.13 4.49
CA VAL A 158 15.68 5.12 4.61
C VAL A 158 15.77 6.10 3.42
N PHE A 159 15.54 5.65 2.20
CA PHE A 159 15.63 6.49 1.00
C PHE A 159 14.42 7.42 0.80
N CYS A 160 13.24 7.02 1.29
CA CYS A 160 12.00 7.82 1.22
C CYS A 160 12.05 9.10 2.05
N GLU A 161 13.02 9.24 2.96
CA GLU A 161 13.31 10.46 3.70
C GLU A 161 13.78 11.60 2.77
N SER A 162 14.34 11.25 1.61
CA SER A 162 14.75 12.21 0.60
C SER A 162 13.55 12.78 -0.17
N PRO A 163 13.42 14.12 -0.30
CA PRO A 163 12.34 14.74 -1.07
C PRO A 163 12.25 14.25 -2.51
N SER A 164 13.40 13.98 -3.14
CA SER A 164 13.47 13.54 -4.53
C SER A 164 12.85 12.16 -4.71
N VAL A 165 13.17 11.22 -3.81
CA VAL A 165 12.61 9.86 -3.84
C VAL A 165 11.13 9.90 -3.47
N ALA A 166 10.76 10.62 -2.41
CA ALA A 166 9.37 10.75 -1.98
C ALA A 166 8.46 11.32 -3.09
N THR A 167 8.92 12.35 -3.81
CA THR A 167 8.15 12.97 -4.90
C THR A 167 7.90 11.97 -6.03
N GLU A 168 8.93 11.21 -6.42
CA GLU A 168 8.79 10.19 -7.47
C GLU A 168 7.90 9.02 -7.02
N MET A 169 8.04 8.55 -5.78
CA MET A 169 7.15 7.53 -5.21
C MET A 169 5.68 7.94 -5.29
N ILE A 170 5.38 9.20 -4.97
CA ILE A 170 4.02 9.76 -5.05
C ILE A 170 3.52 9.77 -6.50
N ALA A 171 4.35 10.20 -7.45
CA ALA A 171 3.99 10.24 -8.87
C ALA A 171 3.68 8.84 -9.41
N LEU A 172 4.51 7.85 -9.08
CA LEU A 172 4.27 6.45 -9.45
C LEU A 172 3.01 5.88 -8.80
N CYS A 173 2.76 6.20 -7.53
CA CYS A 173 1.56 5.77 -6.82
C CYS A 173 0.28 6.31 -7.45
N GLU A 174 0.30 7.53 -7.98
CA GLU A 174 -0.86 8.11 -8.69
C GLU A 174 -1.19 7.32 -9.97
N ASN A 175 -0.16 6.91 -10.72
CA ASN A 175 -0.32 6.15 -11.96
C ASN A 175 -0.71 4.68 -11.72
N HIS A 176 -0.18 4.05 -10.67
CA HIS A 176 -0.37 2.61 -10.40
C HIS A 176 -1.44 2.29 -9.35
N ARG A 177 -2.09 3.32 -8.77
CA ARG A 177 -3.09 3.19 -7.69
C ARG A 177 -2.53 2.39 -6.51
N ALA A 178 -1.41 2.88 -5.98
CA ALA A 178 -0.71 2.33 -4.82
C ALA A 178 -0.56 3.41 -3.74
N LEU A 179 -0.14 3.02 -2.54
CA LEU A 179 0.23 3.96 -1.47
C LEU A 179 1.74 4.06 -1.32
N ALA A 180 2.27 5.28 -1.28
CA ALA A 180 3.64 5.57 -0.89
C ALA A 180 3.68 5.74 0.63
N LEU A 181 4.38 4.85 1.33
CA LEU A 181 4.67 5.06 2.76
C LEU A 181 6.02 5.76 2.86
N ILE A 182 6.02 6.94 3.49
CA ILE A 182 7.16 7.87 3.54
C ILE A 182 7.48 8.11 5.01
N ASP A 183 8.71 7.86 5.42
CA ASP A 183 9.15 8.15 6.78
C ASP A 183 9.63 9.60 6.92
N ALA A 184 9.31 10.21 8.05
CA ALA A 184 9.98 11.42 8.48
C ALA A 184 11.43 11.09 8.88
N PRO A 185 12.42 11.94 8.56
CA PRO A 185 13.81 11.61 8.85
C PRO A 185 14.10 11.30 10.32
N VAL A 186 15.03 10.38 10.53
CA VAL A 186 15.46 9.95 11.86
C VAL A 186 16.00 11.13 12.66
N GLY A 187 15.70 11.17 13.96
CA GLY A 187 16.24 12.18 14.86
C GLY A 187 15.44 13.48 14.95
N LEU A 188 14.41 13.69 14.12
CA LEU A 188 13.59 14.89 14.18
C LEU A 188 12.70 14.91 15.43
N THR A 189 12.49 16.10 16.01
CA THR A 189 11.47 16.32 17.05
C THR A 189 10.09 16.47 16.43
N VAL A 190 9.04 16.31 17.23
CA VAL A 190 7.64 16.53 16.80
C VAL A 190 7.49 17.88 16.10
N GLN A 191 8.01 18.96 16.70
CA GLN A 191 7.95 20.30 16.10
C GLN A 191 8.71 20.38 14.76
N GLN A 192 9.85 19.72 14.62
CA GLN A 192 10.60 19.71 13.36
C GLN A 192 9.86 18.94 12.26
N VAL A 193 9.16 17.85 12.60
CA VAL A 193 8.33 17.11 11.65
C VAL A 193 7.12 17.95 11.21
N LEU A 194 6.48 18.66 12.14
CA LEU A 194 5.41 19.61 11.81
C LEU A 194 5.92 20.74 10.91
N ASN A 195 7.12 21.27 11.17
CA ASN A 195 7.75 22.26 10.30
C ASN A 195 8.08 21.66 8.92
N ALA A 196 8.50 20.40 8.85
CA ALA A 196 8.75 19.69 7.60
C ALA A 196 7.47 19.44 6.78
N ARG A 197 6.29 19.40 7.42
CA ARG A 197 4.97 19.43 6.76
C ARG A 197 4.56 20.83 6.29
N GLY A 198 5.11 21.87 6.90
CA GLY A 198 4.85 23.27 6.58
C GLY A 198 5.42 23.72 5.23
N ALA A 199 5.18 24.99 4.90
CA ALA A 199 5.62 25.58 3.63
C ALA A 199 7.16 25.48 3.45
N GLY A 200 7.59 24.94 2.31
CA GLY A 200 9.01 24.71 2.00
C GLY A 200 9.66 23.54 2.74
N GLY A 201 8.90 22.79 3.55
CA GLY A 201 9.39 21.60 4.23
C GLY A 201 9.48 20.37 3.31
N GLN A 202 10.38 19.45 3.64
CA GLN A 202 10.65 18.23 2.87
C GLN A 202 9.49 17.23 2.79
N LEU A 203 8.56 17.29 3.75
CA LEU A 203 7.38 16.42 3.80
C LEU A 203 6.14 17.13 3.26
N ASN A 204 6.25 18.32 2.69
CA ASN A 204 5.10 19.12 2.23
C ASN A 204 4.46 18.57 0.96
N THR A 205 3.42 17.75 1.12
CA THR A 205 2.61 17.17 0.04
C THR A 205 1.14 17.10 0.45
N SER A 206 0.24 17.18 -0.54
CA SER A 206 -1.22 17.04 -0.39
C SER A 206 -1.81 15.90 -1.22
N ALA A 207 -1.01 14.84 -1.41
CA ALA A 207 -1.38 13.65 -2.18
C ALA A 207 -2.20 12.65 -1.34
N TYR A 208 -3.31 12.14 -1.91
CA TYR A 208 -4.16 11.13 -1.25
C TYR A 208 -3.45 9.79 -1.06
N ARG A 209 -2.42 9.52 -1.87
CA ARG A 209 -1.68 8.27 -1.90
C ARG A 209 -0.33 8.34 -1.18
N ALA A 210 -0.06 9.41 -0.45
CA ALA A 210 1.11 9.54 0.41
C ALA A 210 0.71 9.34 1.87
N VAL A 211 1.39 8.46 2.59
CA VAL A 211 1.21 8.26 4.04
C VAL A 211 2.52 8.56 4.73
N ILE A 212 2.52 9.59 5.56
CA ILE A 212 3.73 10.03 6.27
C ILE A 212 3.77 9.32 7.62
N CYS A 213 4.90 8.70 7.93
CA CYS A 213 5.11 7.86 9.10
C CYS A 213 6.13 8.52 10.03
N TYR A 214 5.82 8.64 11.32
CA TYR A 214 6.75 9.14 12.33
C TYR A 214 6.36 8.58 13.71
N PRO A 215 7.29 8.13 14.56
CA PRO A 215 8.74 8.22 14.46
C PRO A 215 9.36 6.91 13.96
N HIS A 216 10.69 6.85 13.87
CA HIS A 216 11.38 5.57 13.73
C HIS A 216 11.11 4.68 14.95
N LEU A 217 11.17 3.37 14.74
CA LEU A 217 10.87 2.35 15.74
C LEU A 217 12.17 1.74 16.26
N LYS A 218 12.20 1.36 17.54
CA LYS A 218 13.33 0.66 18.15
C LYS A 218 13.11 -0.84 18.04
N VAL A 219 14.10 -1.53 17.50
CA VAL A 219 14.14 -2.98 17.33
C VAL A 219 15.42 -3.51 17.97
N TYR A 220 15.34 -4.72 18.51
CA TYR A 220 16.50 -5.43 19.02
C TYR A 220 17.17 -6.21 17.88
N ASP A 221 18.42 -5.85 17.57
CA ASP A 221 19.22 -6.51 16.54
C ASP A 221 19.98 -7.67 17.17
N THR A 222 19.64 -8.90 16.76
CA THR A 222 20.25 -10.12 17.28
C THR A 222 21.67 -10.33 16.77
N ALA A 223 22.03 -9.75 15.62
CA ALA A 223 23.38 -9.87 15.06
C ALA A 223 24.39 -9.00 15.81
N THR A 224 23.98 -7.79 16.23
CA THR A 224 24.84 -6.86 16.97
C THR A 224 24.61 -6.88 18.48
N ASN A 225 23.59 -7.61 18.95
CA ASN A 225 23.18 -7.65 20.36
C ASN A 225 22.93 -6.24 20.94
N SER A 226 22.27 -5.38 20.16
CA SER A 226 22.02 -3.98 20.51
C SER A 226 20.68 -3.49 19.97
N GLU A 227 20.20 -2.35 20.49
CA GLU A 227 19.04 -1.67 19.91
C GLU A 227 19.44 -0.92 18.64
N ARG A 228 18.54 -0.92 17.64
CA ARG A 228 18.67 -0.16 16.40
C ARG A 228 17.36 0.52 16.05
N LEU A 229 17.45 1.63 15.31
CA LEU A 229 16.29 2.34 14.78
C LEU A 229 15.93 1.84 13.37
N GLU A 230 14.64 1.64 13.15
CA GLU A 230 14.05 1.27 11.86
C GLU A 230 13.01 2.30 11.41
N PRO A 231 12.97 2.64 10.12
CA PRO A 231 11.85 3.38 9.54
C PRO A 231 10.50 2.69 9.81
N PHE A 232 9.47 3.47 10.13
CA PHE A 232 8.14 2.95 10.49
C PHE A 232 7.38 2.40 9.27
N SER A 233 7.60 2.95 8.08
CA SER A 233 6.92 2.53 6.84
C SER A 233 6.96 1.01 6.59
N GLN A 234 8.08 0.36 6.90
CA GLN A 234 8.28 -1.07 6.72
C GLN A 234 7.28 -1.90 7.55
N ARG A 235 7.19 -1.55 8.84
CA ARG A 235 6.29 -2.19 9.80
C ARG A 235 4.84 -1.85 9.48
N LEU A 236 4.55 -0.60 9.10
CA LEU A 236 3.21 -0.19 8.68
C LEU A 236 2.74 -0.97 7.45
N ALA A 237 3.61 -1.25 6.48
CA ALA A 237 3.26 -2.09 5.34
C ALA A 237 2.90 -3.52 5.74
N GLY A 238 3.64 -4.10 6.70
CA GLY A 238 3.31 -5.38 7.31
C GLY A 238 1.95 -5.37 8.02
N VAL A 239 1.68 -4.35 8.85
CA VAL A 239 0.38 -4.16 9.50
C VAL A 239 -0.74 -4.06 8.47
N ILE A 240 -0.57 -3.25 7.43
CA ILE A 240 -1.56 -3.10 6.36
C ILE A 240 -1.84 -4.46 5.69
N ALA A 241 -0.80 -5.23 5.36
CA ALA A 241 -0.95 -6.53 4.73
C ALA A 241 -1.70 -7.54 5.64
N LYS A 242 -1.42 -7.51 6.94
CA LYS A 242 -2.11 -8.34 7.93
C LYS A 242 -3.59 -7.98 8.04
N VAL A 243 -3.91 -6.68 8.17
CA VAL A 243 -5.30 -6.19 8.26
C VAL A 243 -6.09 -6.56 7.02
N ASP A 244 -5.49 -6.44 5.83
CA ASP A 244 -6.13 -6.87 4.59
C ASP A 244 -6.51 -8.35 4.58
N HIS A 245 -5.65 -9.20 5.14
CA HIS A 245 -5.86 -10.65 5.17
C HIS A 245 -6.87 -11.06 6.24
N GLU A 246 -6.86 -10.41 7.41
CA GLU A 246 -7.69 -10.78 8.56
C GLU A 246 -9.06 -10.10 8.58
N GLU A 247 -9.12 -8.81 8.22
CA GLU A 247 -10.33 -7.97 8.33
C GLU A 247 -10.84 -7.49 6.96
N GLY A 248 -9.93 -7.29 6.01
CA GLY A 248 -10.21 -6.81 4.67
C GLY A 248 -9.65 -5.41 4.41
N TYR A 249 -9.39 -5.10 3.14
CA TYR A 249 -8.73 -3.85 2.73
C TYR A 249 -9.53 -2.56 2.98
N TRP A 250 -10.80 -2.69 3.39
CA TRP A 250 -11.67 -1.59 3.81
C TRP A 250 -11.53 -1.25 5.29
N TYR A 251 -10.78 -2.05 6.05
CA TYR A 251 -10.41 -1.72 7.43
C TYR A 251 -9.20 -0.80 7.50
N SER A 252 -9.21 0.02 8.55
CA SER A 252 -8.16 0.98 8.86
C SER A 252 -6.93 0.27 9.44
N PRO A 253 -5.70 0.53 8.98
CA PRO A 253 -4.50 0.06 9.69
C PRO A 253 -4.33 0.68 11.08
N SER A 254 -4.91 1.84 11.37
CA SER A 254 -4.88 2.45 12.72
C SER A 254 -5.49 1.55 13.78
N ASN A 255 -4.99 1.65 15.01
CA ASN A 255 -5.33 0.89 16.21
C ASN A 255 -4.95 -0.61 16.20
N HIS A 256 -4.13 -1.04 15.24
CA HIS A 256 -3.52 -2.36 15.22
C HIS A 256 -2.15 -2.35 15.88
N GLU A 257 -1.80 -3.45 16.54
CA GLU A 257 -0.49 -3.62 17.19
C GLU A 257 0.64 -3.72 16.18
N ILE A 258 1.75 -3.04 16.47
CA ILE A 258 2.99 -3.11 15.70
C ILE A 258 3.85 -4.21 16.33
N LEU A 259 4.08 -5.28 15.57
CA LEU A 259 4.85 -6.43 16.03
C LEU A 259 6.35 -6.24 15.76
N GLY A 260 7.18 -6.94 16.54
CA GLY A 260 8.64 -7.00 16.36
C GLY A 260 9.40 -5.73 16.76
N ILE A 261 8.80 -4.87 17.59
CA ILE A 261 9.46 -3.66 18.12
C ILE A 261 9.49 -3.67 19.65
N ILE A 262 10.52 -3.03 20.20
CA ILE A 262 10.73 -2.89 21.65
C ILE A 262 10.50 -1.45 22.13
N GLY A 263 10.34 -0.51 21.19
CA GLY A 263 10.20 0.89 21.51
C GLY A 263 9.97 1.78 20.30
N VAL A 264 9.94 3.08 20.57
CA VAL A 264 9.96 4.14 19.58
C VAL A 264 11.22 4.99 19.78
N GLU A 265 11.71 5.61 18.72
CA GLU A 265 12.86 6.52 18.75
C GLU A 265 12.70 7.54 19.88
N ARG A 266 11.52 8.19 19.88
CA ARG A 266 11.14 9.23 20.82
C ARG A 266 9.76 8.90 21.39
N PRO A 267 9.61 8.88 22.73
CA PRO A 267 8.29 8.77 23.33
C PRO A 267 7.41 9.92 22.86
N ILE A 268 6.22 9.58 22.37
CA ILE A 268 5.20 10.54 21.95
C ILE A 268 4.12 10.53 23.01
N THR A 269 3.76 11.71 23.52
CA THR A 269 2.67 11.84 24.47
C THR A 269 1.36 11.35 23.83
N CYS A 270 0.68 10.44 24.52
CA CYS A 270 -0.51 9.74 24.05
C CYS A 270 -1.53 9.62 25.18
N ALA A 271 -2.75 10.11 24.96
CA ALA A 271 -3.89 9.90 25.84
C ALA A 271 -5.18 9.92 25.03
N ILE A 272 -6.08 8.97 25.31
CA ILE A 272 -7.32 8.77 24.53
C ILE A 272 -8.30 9.95 24.73
N ASN A 273 -8.20 10.62 25.87
CA ASN A 273 -9.11 11.69 26.30
C ASN A 273 -8.46 13.08 26.30
N ASP A 274 -7.21 13.23 25.83
CA ASP A 274 -6.54 14.53 25.76
C ASP A 274 -6.22 14.92 24.31
N PRO A 275 -6.90 15.94 23.76
CA PRO A 275 -6.64 16.42 22.41
C PRO A 275 -5.29 17.15 22.25
N ASN A 276 -4.61 17.51 23.34
CA ASN A 276 -3.35 18.27 23.28
C ASN A 276 -2.11 17.38 23.23
N THR A 277 -2.30 16.07 23.04
CA THR A 277 -1.21 15.10 22.93
C THR A 277 -0.44 15.27 21.62
N GLU A 278 0.86 15.02 21.64
CA GLU A 278 1.69 15.07 20.42
C GLU A 278 1.18 14.12 19.34
N ALA A 279 0.66 12.95 19.74
CA ALA A 279 0.05 12.02 18.79
C ALA A 279 -1.16 12.65 18.06
N ASN A 280 -1.98 13.43 18.76
CA ASN A 280 -3.12 14.12 18.14
C ASN A 280 -2.67 15.28 17.24
N ILE A 281 -1.67 16.06 17.66
CA ILE A 281 -1.10 17.16 16.88
C ILE A 281 -0.48 16.64 15.56
N LEU A 282 0.22 15.50 15.60
CA LEU A 282 0.76 14.84 14.41
C LEU A 282 -0.37 14.38 13.46
N ASN A 283 -1.39 13.71 13.99
CA ASN A 283 -2.55 13.25 13.23
C ASN A 283 -3.33 14.40 12.58
N GLU A 284 -3.47 15.53 13.28
CA GLU A 284 -4.10 16.74 12.75
C GLU A 284 -3.38 17.28 11.51
N ASN A 285 -2.11 16.92 11.31
CA ASN A 285 -1.28 17.31 10.15
C ASN A 285 -1.06 16.17 9.13
N GLY A 286 -1.85 15.09 9.22
CA GLY A 286 -1.84 13.98 8.27
C GLY A 286 -0.62 13.07 8.42
N ILE A 287 -0.02 13.01 9.61
CA ILE A 287 1.11 12.13 9.93
C ILE A 287 0.58 10.96 10.76
N VAL A 288 0.80 9.74 10.27
CA VAL A 288 0.54 8.50 11.01
C VAL A 288 1.66 8.29 12.01
N THR A 289 1.27 8.02 13.25
CA THR A 289 2.15 7.89 14.40
C THR A 289 1.95 6.60 15.17
N VAL A 290 2.61 6.49 16.32
CA VAL A 290 2.52 5.36 17.23
C VAL A 290 1.83 5.78 18.50
N PHE A 291 0.80 5.03 18.88
CA PHE A 291 0.15 5.16 20.18
C PHE A 291 0.74 4.15 21.15
N ASN A 292 1.21 4.65 22.29
CA ASN A 292 1.69 3.82 23.40
C ASN A 292 1.17 4.40 24.71
N SER A 293 0.15 3.77 25.27
CA SER A 293 -0.38 4.08 26.60
C SER A 293 -0.25 2.86 27.51
N PHE A 294 -0.61 3.03 28.78
CA PHE A 294 -0.41 2.01 29.80
C PHE A 294 -1.13 0.70 29.43
N GLY A 295 -0.34 -0.36 29.19
CA GLY A 295 -0.84 -1.69 28.85
C GLY A 295 -1.41 -1.87 27.43
N THR A 296 -1.28 -0.90 26.53
CA THR A 296 -1.85 -0.99 25.16
C THR A 296 -0.93 -1.65 24.14
N GLY A 297 0.35 -1.84 24.48
CA GLY A 297 1.41 -2.12 23.51
C GLY A 297 1.70 -0.91 22.62
N TYR A 298 2.46 -1.13 21.55
CA TYR A 298 2.70 -0.14 20.50
C TYR A 298 1.69 -0.35 19.38
N ARG A 299 0.90 0.66 19.06
CA ARG A 299 -0.14 0.58 18.03
C ARG A 299 0.05 1.63 16.96
N VAL A 300 -0.31 1.31 15.72
CA VAL A 300 -0.44 2.31 14.66
C VAL A 300 -1.54 3.29 15.08
N TRP A 301 -1.30 4.59 14.90
CA TRP A 301 -2.24 5.63 15.29
C TRP A 301 -2.32 6.72 14.23
N GLY A 302 -3.52 6.94 13.72
CA GLY A 302 -3.74 7.83 12.59
C GLY A 302 -4.09 7.05 11.34
N ASN A 303 -5.10 7.53 10.62
CA ASN A 303 -5.61 6.86 9.42
C ASN A 303 -5.82 7.81 8.24
N ARG A 304 -5.14 8.96 8.27
CA ARG A 304 -5.22 9.99 7.23
C ARG A 304 -3.95 10.01 6.39
N SER A 305 -4.12 10.21 5.10
CA SER A 305 -3.03 10.48 4.16
C SER A 305 -2.51 11.92 4.30
N ALA A 306 -1.41 12.20 3.63
CA ALA A 306 -0.79 13.52 3.60
C ALA A 306 -1.65 14.58 2.88
N ALA A 307 -2.72 14.20 2.18
CA ALA A 307 -3.71 15.14 1.64
C ALA A 307 -4.46 15.92 2.73
N TRP A 308 -4.49 15.41 3.96
CA TRP A 308 -4.98 16.12 5.12
C TRP A 308 -3.92 17.15 5.63
N PRO A 309 -4.31 18.37 6.04
CA PRO A 309 -5.67 18.92 6.16
C PRO A 309 -6.21 19.65 4.92
N THR A 310 -5.39 19.82 3.87
CA THR A 310 -5.77 20.62 2.68
C THR A 310 -7.04 20.10 2.00
N LYS A 311 -7.21 18.78 1.97
CA LYS A 311 -8.41 18.12 1.45
C LYS A 311 -9.06 17.42 2.63
N SER A 312 -10.37 17.60 2.78
CA SER A 312 -11.14 17.07 3.93
C SER A 312 -12.18 16.03 3.53
N ASP A 313 -12.23 15.65 2.25
CA ASP A 313 -13.14 14.63 1.76
C ASP A 313 -12.75 13.23 2.27
N PRO A 314 -13.68 12.25 2.26
CA PRO A 314 -13.42 10.92 2.81
C PRO A 314 -12.25 10.15 2.16
N LYS A 315 -11.80 10.54 0.96
CA LYS A 315 -10.64 9.90 0.29
C LYS A 315 -9.32 10.09 1.05
N ASN A 316 -9.29 10.99 2.03
CA ASN A 316 -8.12 11.13 2.89
C ASN A 316 -7.89 9.94 3.81
N PHE A 317 -8.93 9.17 4.13
CA PHE A 317 -8.77 7.96 4.91
C PHE A 317 -8.06 6.89 4.08
N ILE A 318 -7.03 6.28 4.67
CA ILE A 318 -6.21 5.25 4.01
C ILE A 318 -7.13 4.10 3.55
N SER A 319 -8.01 3.61 4.41
CA SER A 319 -8.97 2.53 4.10
C SER A 319 -9.91 2.88 2.94
N VAL A 320 -10.46 4.10 2.91
CA VAL A 320 -11.37 4.56 1.85
C VAL A 320 -10.64 4.64 0.51
N ARG A 321 -9.44 5.22 0.48
CA ARG A 321 -8.64 5.34 -0.74
C ARG A 321 -8.25 3.99 -1.30
N ARG A 322 -7.78 3.07 -0.45
CA ARG A 322 -7.38 1.72 -0.84
C ARG A 322 -8.55 0.90 -1.38
N THR A 323 -9.70 0.96 -0.70
CA THR A 323 -10.94 0.30 -1.16
C THR A 323 -11.32 0.75 -2.56
N ALA A 324 -11.33 2.06 -2.80
CA ALA A 324 -11.69 2.59 -4.11
C ALA A 324 -10.66 2.24 -5.20
N ASP A 325 -9.37 2.17 -4.86
CA ASP A 325 -8.31 1.77 -5.80
C ASP A 325 -8.41 0.29 -6.21
N ILE A 326 -8.66 -0.59 -5.24
CA ILE A 326 -8.84 -2.04 -5.45
C ILE A 326 -10.09 -2.31 -6.29
N ILE A 327 -11.20 -1.64 -5.99
CA ILE A 327 -12.45 -1.79 -6.75
C ILE A 327 -12.28 -1.33 -8.19
N ALA A 328 -11.67 -0.16 -8.41
CA ALA A 328 -11.45 0.38 -9.75
C ALA A 328 -10.65 -0.59 -10.63
N GLU A 329 -9.52 -1.09 -10.12
CA GLU A 329 -8.68 -2.02 -10.87
C GLU A 329 -9.35 -3.40 -11.06
N SER A 330 -10.10 -3.88 -10.07
CA SER A 330 -10.85 -5.14 -10.19
C SER A 330 -11.92 -5.07 -11.28
N ILE A 331 -12.63 -3.94 -11.38
CA ILE A 331 -13.61 -3.71 -12.45
C ILE A 331 -12.91 -3.69 -13.80
N GLU A 332 -11.79 -2.97 -13.94
CA GLU A 332 -11.05 -2.86 -15.21
C GLU A 332 -10.55 -4.21 -15.74
N TYR A 333 -9.98 -5.07 -14.88
CA TYR A 333 -9.57 -6.40 -15.35
C TYR A 333 -10.76 -7.29 -15.67
N ALA A 334 -11.84 -7.21 -14.88
CA ALA A 334 -13.02 -8.03 -15.14
C ALA A 334 -13.78 -7.60 -16.40
N THR A 335 -13.69 -6.32 -16.81
CA THR A 335 -14.34 -5.83 -18.03
C THR A 335 -13.60 -6.20 -19.31
N LEU A 336 -12.35 -6.66 -19.24
CA LEU A 336 -11.55 -7.08 -20.40
C LEU A 336 -12.29 -8.10 -21.29
N GLN A 337 -13.07 -9.00 -20.70
CA GLN A 337 -13.86 -10.00 -21.43
C GLN A 337 -15.04 -9.44 -22.24
N PHE A 338 -15.39 -8.17 -22.05
CA PHE A 338 -16.41 -7.46 -22.82
C PHE A 338 -15.81 -6.57 -23.90
N LEU A 339 -14.49 -6.40 -23.91
CA LEU A 339 -13.77 -5.75 -25.00
C LEU A 339 -14.04 -6.50 -26.31
N ASP A 340 -14.17 -5.77 -27.41
CA ASP A 340 -14.43 -6.26 -28.77
C ASP A 340 -15.76 -7.01 -28.98
N LYS A 341 -16.60 -7.12 -27.94
CA LYS A 341 -17.97 -7.65 -28.09
C LYS A 341 -18.87 -6.59 -28.74
N PRO A 342 -19.95 -7.03 -29.44
CA PRO A 342 -20.98 -6.11 -29.89
C PRO A 342 -21.48 -5.22 -28.74
N ILE A 343 -21.58 -3.92 -28.98
CA ILE A 343 -21.92 -2.91 -27.96
C ILE A 343 -23.20 -3.28 -27.20
N THR A 344 -24.20 -3.81 -27.89
CA THR A 344 -25.48 -4.24 -27.28
C THR A 344 -25.29 -5.30 -26.20
N VAL A 345 -24.37 -6.25 -26.42
CA VAL A 345 -24.03 -7.29 -25.45
C VAL A 345 -23.13 -6.76 -24.35
N ALA A 346 -22.20 -5.86 -24.70
CA ALA A 346 -21.24 -5.29 -23.75
C ALA A 346 -21.93 -4.43 -22.67
N ILE A 347 -22.90 -3.59 -23.04
CA ILE A 347 -23.60 -2.70 -22.08
C ILE A 347 -24.30 -3.51 -20.99
N ASP A 348 -25.18 -4.44 -21.37
CA ASP A 348 -25.96 -5.24 -20.42
C ASP A 348 -25.05 -6.15 -19.58
N GLY A 349 -24.03 -6.73 -20.21
CA GLY A 349 -23.06 -7.60 -19.54
C GLY A 349 -22.25 -6.87 -18.47
N VAL A 350 -21.68 -5.70 -18.79
CA VAL A 350 -20.91 -4.88 -17.86
C VAL A 350 -21.78 -4.39 -16.71
N LEU A 351 -22.97 -3.84 -17.01
CA LEU A 351 -23.89 -3.36 -15.97
C LEU A 351 -24.30 -4.47 -14.99
N SER A 352 -24.65 -5.65 -15.50
CA SER A 352 -25.04 -6.78 -14.68
C SER A 352 -23.88 -7.25 -13.79
N MET A 353 -22.69 -7.41 -14.38
CA MET A 353 -21.48 -7.84 -13.68
C MET A 353 -21.06 -6.86 -12.58
N VAL A 354 -20.92 -5.57 -12.90
CA VAL A 354 -20.42 -4.57 -11.95
C VAL A 354 -21.42 -4.38 -10.80
N ASN A 355 -22.73 -4.34 -11.08
CA ASN A 355 -23.73 -4.25 -10.02
C ASN A 355 -23.79 -5.51 -9.15
N ALA A 356 -23.56 -6.71 -9.71
CA ALA A 356 -23.46 -7.94 -8.92
C ALA A 356 -22.23 -7.92 -7.99
N PHE A 357 -21.11 -7.40 -8.47
CA PHE A 357 -19.91 -7.22 -7.67
C PHE A 357 -20.14 -6.22 -6.53
N ILE A 358 -20.69 -5.04 -6.82
CA ILE A 358 -21.01 -4.04 -5.80
C ILE A 358 -21.95 -4.60 -4.73
N ARG A 359 -23.01 -5.34 -5.10
CA ARG A 359 -23.88 -6.02 -4.13
C ARG A 359 -23.13 -7.02 -3.25
N THR A 360 -22.17 -7.74 -3.82
CA THR A 360 -21.33 -8.67 -3.07
C THR A 360 -20.46 -7.93 -2.05
N LEU A 361 -19.87 -6.81 -2.44
CA LEU A 361 -19.07 -5.96 -1.54
C LEU A 361 -19.92 -5.34 -0.41
N ILE A 362 -21.15 -4.89 -0.71
CA ILE A 362 -22.09 -4.43 0.30
C ILE A 362 -22.42 -5.57 1.28
N GLY A 363 -22.70 -6.77 0.77
CA GLY A 363 -22.96 -7.95 1.59
C GLY A 363 -21.78 -8.36 2.50
N ARG A 364 -20.55 -8.05 2.10
CA ARG A 364 -19.33 -8.25 2.90
C ARG A 364 -19.03 -7.11 3.88
N GLY A 365 -19.75 -5.99 3.81
CA GLY A 365 -19.45 -4.77 4.57
C GLY A 365 -18.28 -3.94 4.00
N ALA A 366 -17.76 -4.30 2.82
CA ALA A 366 -16.68 -3.57 2.15
C ALA A 366 -17.15 -2.24 1.53
N LEU A 367 -18.45 -2.11 1.30
CA LEU A 367 -19.12 -0.89 0.88
C LEU A 367 -20.36 -0.66 1.74
N VAL A 368 -20.66 0.61 2.02
CA VAL A 368 -21.94 1.03 2.61
C VAL A 368 -23.04 0.95 1.55
N ASP A 369 -22.77 1.52 0.37
CA ASP A 369 -23.67 1.48 -0.79
C ASP A 369 -22.87 1.74 -2.08
N GLY A 370 -23.50 1.48 -3.21
CA GLY A 370 -23.00 1.81 -4.53
C GLY A 370 -23.86 1.27 -5.66
N LYS A 371 -23.70 1.83 -6.86
CA LYS A 371 -24.35 1.33 -8.07
C LYS A 371 -23.58 1.71 -9.32
N CYS A 372 -23.70 0.90 -10.37
CA CYS A 372 -23.18 1.18 -11.71
C CYS A 372 -24.34 1.40 -12.69
N TYR A 373 -24.21 2.41 -13.55
CA TYR A 373 -25.25 2.84 -14.47
C TYR A 373 -24.66 3.37 -15.78
N PHE A 374 -25.44 3.25 -16.84
CA PHE A 374 -25.09 3.71 -18.19
C PHE A 374 -25.93 4.93 -18.53
N LEU A 375 -25.26 6.08 -18.67
CA LEU A 375 -25.87 7.38 -18.86
C LEU A 375 -25.91 7.75 -20.35
N LYS A 376 -27.09 8.08 -20.89
CA LYS A 376 -27.24 8.44 -22.31
C LYS A 376 -26.52 9.75 -22.66
N ASP A 377 -26.48 10.71 -21.74
CA ASP A 377 -25.78 11.99 -21.91
C ASP A 377 -24.26 11.84 -22.01
N LYS A 378 -23.69 10.76 -21.44
CA LYS A 378 -22.26 10.42 -21.54
C LYS A 378 -21.92 9.52 -22.72
N ASN A 379 -22.93 9.07 -23.47
CA ASN A 379 -22.77 8.14 -24.59
C ASN A 379 -23.58 8.64 -25.81
N PRO A 380 -23.23 9.81 -26.39
CA PRO A 380 -23.87 10.29 -27.60
C PRO A 380 -23.60 9.35 -28.79
N GLU A 381 -24.46 9.40 -29.80
CA GLU A 381 -24.39 8.51 -30.97
C GLU A 381 -23.03 8.56 -31.70
N THR A 382 -22.34 9.71 -31.68
CA THR A 382 -21.00 9.86 -32.26
C THR A 382 -19.94 9.02 -31.54
N GLU A 383 -20.00 8.94 -30.21
CA GLU A 383 -19.07 8.11 -29.43
C GLU A 383 -19.41 6.63 -29.56
N LEU A 384 -20.70 6.28 -29.59
CA LEU A 384 -21.15 4.91 -29.84
C LEU A 384 -20.75 4.42 -31.24
N ALA A 385 -20.83 5.29 -32.26
CA ALA A 385 -20.35 4.99 -33.60
C ALA A 385 -18.83 4.76 -33.64
N ASN A 386 -18.07 5.40 -32.74
CA ASN A 386 -16.64 5.17 -32.55
C ASN A 386 -16.32 3.93 -31.69
N GLY A 387 -17.34 3.26 -31.12
CA GLY A 387 -17.15 2.11 -30.24
C GLY A 387 -16.78 2.45 -28.80
N HIS A 388 -16.90 3.72 -28.39
CA HIS A 388 -16.58 4.15 -27.04
C HIS A 388 -17.79 4.02 -26.10
N LEU A 389 -17.58 3.42 -24.93
CA LEU A 389 -18.59 3.25 -23.89
C LEU A 389 -18.12 3.86 -22.57
N THR A 390 -18.92 4.74 -22.01
CA THR A 390 -18.69 5.37 -20.71
C THR A 390 -19.72 4.85 -19.70
N PHE A 391 -19.25 4.11 -18.70
CA PHE A 391 -20.05 3.70 -17.54
C PHE A 391 -19.73 4.60 -16.36
N THR A 392 -20.76 4.97 -15.60
CA THR A 392 -20.58 5.67 -14.32
C THR A 392 -20.88 4.71 -13.20
N TYR A 393 -20.04 4.69 -12.17
CA TYR A 393 -20.34 3.98 -10.94
C TYR A 393 -20.05 4.87 -9.73
N GLU A 394 -20.89 4.73 -8.71
CA GLU A 394 -20.73 5.39 -7.42
C GLU A 394 -20.55 4.32 -6.35
N ILE A 395 -19.64 4.57 -5.41
CA ILE A 395 -19.33 3.69 -4.29
C ILE A 395 -19.06 4.53 -3.06
N MET A 396 -19.44 4.01 -1.88
CA MET A 396 -19.05 4.58 -0.60
C MET A 396 -18.45 3.49 0.29
N PRO A 397 -17.10 3.43 0.41
CA PRO A 397 -16.44 2.60 1.41
C PRO A 397 -16.83 3.01 2.83
N PRO A 398 -16.81 2.11 3.82
CA PRO A 398 -17.06 2.46 5.21
C PRO A 398 -15.99 3.44 5.73
N THR A 399 -16.43 4.59 6.25
CA THR A 399 -15.51 5.52 6.90
C THR A 399 -15.12 5.00 8.28
N PRO A 400 -13.83 5.06 8.66
CA PRO A 400 -13.39 4.66 9.98
C PRO A 400 -13.97 5.58 11.07
N ALA A 401 -14.32 5.01 12.21
CA ALA A 401 -14.79 5.76 13.38
C ALA A 401 -13.62 6.44 14.10
N GLU A 402 -13.16 7.57 13.58
CA GLU A 402 -11.99 8.30 14.11
C GLU A 402 -12.24 8.97 15.47
N ARG A 403 -13.48 9.37 15.77
CA ARG A 403 -13.86 10.00 17.03
C ARG A 403 -15.22 9.50 17.50
N ILE A 404 -15.29 9.13 18.79
CA ILE A 404 -16.53 8.76 19.47
C ILE A 404 -16.72 9.74 20.64
N THR A 405 -17.90 10.37 20.72
CA THR A 405 -18.23 11.37 21.77
C THR A 405 -19.46 10.89 22.53
N PHE A 406 -19.41 10.90 23.85
CA PHE A 406 -20.56 10.64 24.72
C PHE A 406 -21.06 11.95 25.35
N GLU A 407 -22.36 12.20 25.28
CA GLU A 407 -23.01 13.28 26.02
C GLU A 407 -23.66 12.70 27.28
N GLN A 408 -23.20 13.14 28.46
CA GLN A 408 -23.78 12.73 29.73
C GLN A 408 -24.76 13.79 30.23
N VAL A 409 -25.97 13.35 30.59
CA VAL A 409 -26.99 14.19 31.25
C VAL A 409 -27.21 13.71 32.67
N ILE A 410 -26.99 14.58 33.66
CA ILE A 410 -27.40 14.34 35.05
C ILE A 410 -28.85 14.79 35.20
N ASN A 411 -29.78 13.84 35.07
CA ASN A 411 -31.22 14.14 35.13
C ASN A 411 -31.73 14.17 36.59
N ILE A 412 -31.93 15.36 37.14
CA ILE A 412 -32.47 15.56 38.50
C ILE A 412 -33.94 15.13 38.65
N GLU A 413 -34.71 15.03 37.56
CA GLU A 413 -36.09 14.56 37.63
C GLU A 413 -36.18 13.07 38.02
N LEU A 414 -35.10 12.31 37.79
CA LEU A 414 -35.00 10.93 38.26
C LEU A 414 -35.01 10.83 39.79
N LEU A 415 -34.74 11.93 40.50
CA LEU A 415 -34.86 12.01 41.96
C LEU A 415 -36.32 11.96 42.44
N LYS A 416 -37.33 12.17 41.56
CA LYS A 416 -38.73 11.93 41.91
C LYS A 416 -38.98 10.49 42.39
N LYS A 417 -38.15 9.53 42.00
CA LYS A 417 -38.20 8.15 42.53
C LYS A 417 -37.90 8.04 44.03
N LEU A 418 -37.19 9.00 44.62
CA LEU A 418 -36.83 8.99 46.04
C LEU A 418 -37.97 9.43 46.95
N ILE A 419 -38.91 10.23 46.45
CA ILE A 419 -40.01 10.78 47.26
C ILE A 419 -41.26 9.88 47.29
N GLY A 420 -41.25 8.76 46.54
CA GLY A 420 -42.44 7.94 46.34
C GLY A 420 -43.48 8.67 45.47
N GLY A 421 -44.13 7.95 44.56
CA GLY A 421 -45.30 8.47 43.85
C GLY A 421 -46.51 8.58 44.76
#